data_AF-A0ABD6DP38-F1
#
_entry.id   AF-A0ABD6DP38-F1
#
_cell.length_a   1.000
_cell.length_b   1.000
_cell.length_c   1.000
_cell.angle_alpha   90.00
_cell.angle_beta   90.00
_cell.angle_gamma   90.00
#
_symmetry.space_group_name_H-M   'P 1'
#
loop_
_entity.id
_entity.type
_entity.pdbx_description
1 polymer ?
#
loop_
_entity_poly.entity_id
_entity_poly.type
_entity_poly.pdbx_seq_one_letter_code
_entity_poly.pdbx_strand_id
1 'polypeptide(L)'
;MLGLNDEGLVAGECKFTSSPVGEDELADLERTTDGVRWSGEPTDASTRYVLLSRSGFTGDLQSTSSRRSDVSLFGLGDILGATGAG
;
A
#
# COMPACT_ATOMS: atom_id res chain seq x y z
N MET A 1 3.86 -7.17 -2.78
CA MET A 1 3.45 -8.17 -1.76
C MET A 1 1.94 -8.19 -1.74
N LEU A 2 1.32 -9.37 -1.62
CA LEU A 2 -0.12 -9.51 -1.43
C LEU A 2 -0.35 -10.33 -0.15
N GLY A 3 -1.33 -9.93 0.66
CA GLY A 3 -1.80 -10.65 1.83
C GLY A 3 -3.32 -10.69 1.85
N LEU A 4 -3.90 -11.84 2.20
CA LEU A 4 -5.34 -12.05 2.20
C LEU A 4 -5.78 -12.59 3.56
N ASN A 5 -6.87 -12.06 4.09
CA ASN A 5 -7.57 -12.60 5.25
C ASN A 5 -9.10 -12.48 5.03
N ASP A 6 -9.89 -12.88 6.03
CA ASP A 6 -11.36 -12.81 5.97
C ASP A 6 -11.89 -11.37 5.85
N GLU A 7 -11.06 -10.35 6.12
CA GLU A 7 -11.42 -8.92 6.00
C GLU A 7 -11.11 -8.35 4.60
N GLY A 8 -10.26 -9.02 3.81
CA GLY A 8 -9.97 -8.65 2.43
C GLY A 8 -8.49 -8.72 2.05
N LEU A 9 -8.14 -8.01 0.96
CA LEU A 9 -6.82 -8.00 0.36
C LEU A 9 -5.99 -6.80 0.85
N VAL A 10 -4.74 -7.05 1.21
CA VAL A 10 -3.73 -6.02 1.38
C VAL A 10 -2.68 -6.16 0.28
N ALA A 11 -2.50 -5.09 -0.49
CA ALA A 11 -1.47 -4.99 -1.51
C ALA A 11 -0.39 -4.01 -1.04
N GLY A 12 0.82 -4.51 -0.88
CA GLY A 12 1.96 -3.73 -0.38
C GLY A 12 3.06 -3.58 -1.43
N GLU A 13 3.55 -2.35 -1.60
CA GLU A 13 4.76 -2.05 -2.36
C GLU A 13 5.80 -1.35 -1.47
N CYS A 14 7.05 -1.79 -1.56
CA CYS A 14 8.16 -1.20 -0.83
C CYS A 14 9.22 -0.71 -1.81
N LYS A 15 9.57 0.58 -1.72
CA LYS A 15 10.61 1.21 -2.53
C LYS A 15 11.76 1.70 -1.64
N PHE A 16 12.93 1.11 -1.85
CA PHE A 16 14.18 1.48 -1.17
C PHE A 16 15.11 2.24 -2.12
N THR A 17 14.57 3.25 -2.80
CA THR A 17 15.27 4.06 -3.81
C THR A 17 15.60 5.44 -3.25
N SER A 18 16.35 6.27 -3.99
CA SER A 18 16.68 7.65 -3.58
C SER A 18 15.55 8.65 -3.87
N SER A 19 14.63 8.30 -4.77
CA SER A 19 13.51 9.16 -5.17
C SER A 19 12.29 8.92 -4.28
N PRO A 20 11.47 9.97 -4.02
CA PRO A 20 10.19 9.78 -3.37
C PRO A 20 9.25 8.93 -4.25
N VAL A 21 8.36 8.18 -3.61
CA VAL A 21 7.31 7.39 -4.28
C VAL A 21 6.17 8.31 -4.69
N GLY A 22 5.67 8.15 -5.92
CA GLY A 22 4.62 8.97 -6.51
C GLY A 22 3.33 8.20 -6.80
N GLU A 23 2.39 8.87 -7.48
CA GLU A 23 1.10 8.27 -7.84
C GLU A 23 1.23 7.15 -8.88
N ASP A 24 2.29 7.16 -9.68
CA ASP A 24 2.55 6.11 -10.67
C ASP A 24 2.76 4.73 -10.00
N GLU A 25 3.48 4.68 -8.86
CA GLU A 25 3.64 3.44 -8.11
C GLU A 25 2.31 2.95 -7.51
N LEU A 26 1.45 3.86 -7.03
CA LEU A 26 0.10 3.46 -6.58
C LEU A 26 -0.70 2.88 -7.75
N ALA A 27 -0.69 3.53 -8.91
CA ALA A 27 -1.43 3.08 -10.09
C ALA A 27 -0.92 1.73 -10.62
N ASP A 28 0.39 1.49 -10.57
CA ASP A 28 0.98 0.21 -10.95
C ASP A 28 0.62 -0.90 -9.95
N LEU A 29 0.56 -0.59 -8.65
CA LEU A 29 0.11 -1.53 -7.63
C LEU A 29 -1.37 -1.88 -7.80
N GLU A 30 -2.23 -0.90 -8.06
CA GLU A 30 -3.66 -1.08 -8.37
C GLU A 30 -3.84 -2.00 -9.59
N ARG A 31 -3.14 -1.70 -10.69
CA ARG A 31 -3.19 -2.52 -11.91
C ARG A 31 -2.72 -3.95 -11.66
N THR A 32 -1.72 -4.13 -10.81
CA THR A 32 -1.23 -5.46 -10.42
C THR A 32 -2.31 -6.23 -9.67
N THR A 33 -3.09 -5.56 -8.81
CA THR A 33 -4.17 -6.19 -8.03
C THR A 33 -5.42 -6.50 -8.85
N ASP A 34 -5.76 -5.70 -9.86
CA ASP A 34 -6.93 -5.91 -10.72
C ASP A 34 -6.91 -7.27 -11.44
N GLY A 35 -5.71 -7.77 -11.74
CA GLY A 35 -5.51 -9.06 -12.39
C GLY A 35 -5.58 -10.27 -11.46
N VAL A 36 -5.66 -10.04 -10.15
CA VAL A 36 -5.65 -11.13 -9.17
C VAL A 36 -7.09 -11.58 -8.92
N ARG A 37 -7.37 -12.84 -9.27
CA ARG A 37 -8.65 -13.51 -9.00
C ARG A 37 -8.39 -14.61 -7.98
N TRP A 38 -8.74 -14.40 -6.71
CA TRP A 38 -8.60 -15.46 -5.72
C TRP A 38 -9.85 -16.33 -5.66
N SER A 39 -9.67 -17.65 -5.54
CA SER A 39 -10.78 -18.55 -5.29
C SER A 39 -11.31 -18.32 -3.87
N GLY A 40 -12.54 -17.83 -3.73
CA GLY A 40 -13.16 -17.58 -2.42
C GLY A 40 -13.05 -16.14 -1.91
N GLU A 41 -12.76 -15.16 -2.78
CA GLU A 41 -12.86 -13.75 -2.38
C GLU A 41 -14.27 -13.42 -1.85
N PRO A 42 -14.38 -12.76 -0.69
CA PRO A 42 -15.63 -12.12 -0.31
C PRO A 42 -16.06 -11.20 -1.44
N THR A 43 -17.33 -11.25 -1.82
CA THR A 43 -17.87 -10.50 -2.97
C THR A 43 -17.76 -8.98 -2.81
N ASP A 44 -17.48 -8.52 -1.59
CA ASP A 44 -17.28 -7.11 -1.19
C ASP A 44 -15.89 -6.84 -0.57
N ALA A 45 -14.90 -7.74 -0.73
CA ALA A 45 -13.56 -7.50 -0.16
C ALA A 45 -12.91 -6.27 -0.82
N SER A 46 -12.70 -5.21 -0.04
CA SER A 46 -11.97 -4.02 -0.49
C SER A 46 -10.47 -4.23 -0.36
N THR A 47 -9.72 -3.92 -1.43
CA THR A 47 -8.25 -3.91 -1.38
C THR A 47 -7.74 -2.70 -0.61
N ARG A 48 -6.84 -2.92 0.34
CA ARG A 48 -6.04 -1.86 0.97
C ARG A 48 -4.65 -1.80 0.35
N TYR A 49 -4.25 -0.60 -0.06
CA TYR A 49 -2.96 -0.32 -0.67
C TYR A 49 -2.00 0.27 0.35
N VAL A 50 -0.81 -0.33 0.45
CA VAL A 50 0.23 0.07 1.40
C VAL A 50 1.51 0.39 0.64
N LEU A 51 1.94 1.65 0.69
CA LEU A 51 3.18 2.09 0.05
C LEU A 51 4.21 2.39 1.13
N LEU A 52 5.33 1.69 1.06
CA LEU A 52 6.47 1.87 1.96
C LEU A 52 7.60 2.56 1.22
N SER A 53 8.14 3.63 1.78
CA SER A 53 9.20 4.41 1.13
C SER A 53 10.34 4.74 2.09
N ARG A 54 11.57 4.51 1.60
CA ARG A 54 12.77 5.04 2.26
C ARG A 54 12.88 6.56 2.15
N SER A 55 12.61 7.08 0.95
CA SER A 55 12.87 8.48 0.58
C SER A 55 11.61 9.37 0.69
N GLY A 56 10.55 8.87 1.30
CA GLY A 56 9.27 9.57 1.43
C GLY A 56 8.41 9.53 0.17
N PHE A 57 7.45 10.45 0.08
CA PHE A 57 6.37 10.43 -0.90
C PHE A 57 6.21 11.79 -1.55
N THR A 58 5.77 11.83 -2.81
CA THR A 58 5.42 13.11 -3.47
C THR A 58 4.23 13.77 -2.78
N GLY A 59 4.08 15.10 -2.96
CA GLY A 59 2.95 15.83 -2.41
C GLY A 59 1.60 15.36 -2.96
N ASP A 60 1.56 14.99 -4.23
CA ASP A 60 0.36 14.49 -4.90
C ASP A 60 -0.08 13.15 -4.29
N LEU A 61 0.84 12.21 -4.09
CA LEU A 61 0.52 10.93 -3.45
C LEU A 61 0.06 11.11 -2.00
N GLN A 62 0.66 12.03 -1.24
CA GLN A 62 0.20 12.36 0.11
C GLN A 62 -1.22 12.93 0.09
N SER A 63 -1.51 13.86 -0.82
CA SER A 63 -2.86 14.41 -1.03
C SER A 63 -3.86 13.31 -1.39
N THR A 64 -3.48 12.38 -2.26
CA THR A 64 -4.30 11.22 -2.61
C THR A 64 -4.56 10.32 -1.41
N SER A 65 -3.54 9.98 -0.59
CA SER A 65 -3.74 9.20 0.64
C SER A 65 -4.65 9.91 1.66
N SER A 66 -4.62 11.25 1.73
CA SER A 66 -5.47 12.00 2.66
C SER A 66 -6.96 11.93 2.31
N ARG A 67 -7.27 11.68 1.02
CA ARG A 67 -8.64 11.59 0.48
C ARG A 67 -9.13 10.15 0.38
N ARG A 68 -8.25 9.16 0.56
CA ARG A 68 -8.52 7.75 0.32
C ARG A 68 -8.21 6.93 1.56
N SER A 69 -9.25 6.41 2.19
CA SER A 69 -9.09 5.56 3.38
C SER A 69 -8.42 4.22 3.09
N ASP A 70 -8.42 3.76 1.84
CA ASP A 70 -7.84 2.50 1.40
C ASP A 70 -6.34 2.60 1.08
N VAL A 71 -5.73 3.79 1.16
CA VAL A 71 -4.29 4.00 0.91
C VAL A 71 -3.58 4.35 2.20
N SER A 72 -2.47 3.68 2.50
CA SER A 72 -1.63 3.96 3.67
C SER A 72 -0.17 4.11 3.27
N LEU A 73 0.47 5.16 3.78
CA LEU A 73 1.86 5.51 3.48
C LEU A 73 2.71 5.27 4.73
N PHE A 74 3.80 4.50 4.61
CA PHE A 74 4.74 4.24 5.70
C PHE A 74 6.16 4.64 5.30
N GLY A 75 6.73 5.59 6.04
CA GLY A 75 8.12 5.97 5.89
C GLY A 75 9.06 5.01 6.61
N LEU A 76 10.36 5.13 6.34
CA LEU A 76 11.39 4.33 7.04
C LEU A 76 11.29 4.45 8.57
N GLY A 77 10.97 5.64 9.09
CA GLY A 77 10.81 5.89 10.52
C GLY A 77 9.67 5.07 11.13
N ASP A 78 8.54 4.94 10.44
CA ASP A 78 7.40 4.15 10.90
C ASP A 78 7.74 2.66 10.96
N ILE A 79 8.48 2.17 9.97
CA ILE A 79 8.90 0.76 9.86
C ILE A 79 9.93 0.41 10.95
N LEU A 80 10.93 1.26 11.15
CA LEU A 80 11.98 1.01 12.15
C LEU A 80 11.50 1.29 13.58
N GLY A 81 10.53 2.18 13.74
CA GLY A 81 9.88 2.47 15.01
C GLY A 81 8.89 1.39 15.45
N ALA A 82 8.40 0.56 14.53
CA ALA A 82 7.56 -0.61 14.80
C ALA A 82 8.39 -1.74 15.41
N THR A 83 8.94 -1.52 16.62
CA THR A 83 9.47 -2.60 17.45
C THR A 83 8.31 -3.19 18.26
N GLY A 84 8.08 -4.50 18.11
CA GLY A 84 6.86 -5.17 18.53
C GLY A 84 6.54 -5.01 20.02
N ALA A 85 5.41 -4.35 20.30
CA ALA A 85 4.58 -4.68 21.45
C ALA A 85 3.46 -5.59 20.94
N GLY A 86 3.77 -6.89 20.87
CA GLY A 86 2.83 -7.98 20.73
C GLY A 86 2.97 -8.89 21.95
#